data_AF-A0A8I1YBS4-F1
#
_entry.id   AF-A0A8I1YBS4-F1
#
_cell.length_a   1.000
_cell.length_b   1.000
_cell.length_c   1.000
_cell.angle_alpha   90.00
_cell.angle_beta   90.00
_cell.angle_gamma   90.00
#
_symmetry.space_group_name_H-M   'P 1'
#
loop_
_entity.id
_entity.type
_entity.pdbx_description
1 polymer ?
#
loop_
_entity_poly.entity_id
_entity_poly.type
_entity_poly.pdbx_seq_one_letter_code
_entity_poly.pdbx_strand_id
1 'polypeptide(L)'
;MIPSVITDTSITFIARGRPWTLAADHTHFGKVKDLLTSGSDDSDEIVRLADVRVAVEEHSGGAATLTEDGLYLDGEQLPQAWLYKACAEPDAAKVLAVTPGDRVRVEGDEDAPDGIYTVAEVDNTDVDKRVYVEPVDNDEDYFGFVANTSIVEIIRDAADAA
;
A
#
# COMPACT_ATOMS: atom_id res chain seq x y z
N MET A 1 -26.27 -0.77 -7.16
CA MET A 1 -26.53 -0.12 -5.87
C MET A 1 -26.32 -1.13 -4.75
N ILE A 2 -25.32 -0.88 -3.92
CA ILE A 2 -24.96 -1.73 -2.78
C ILE A 2 -25.92 -1.45 -1.61
N PRO A 3 -26.55 -2.48 -1.01
CA PRO A 3 -27.39 -2.28 0.17
C PRO A 3 -26.56 -1.76 1.35
N SER A 4 -26.97 -0.63 1.92
CA SER A 4 -26.26 0.01 3.03
C SER A 4 -27.18 0.71 4.03
N VAL A 5 -26.75 0.73 5.29
CA VAL A 5 -27.27 1.57 6.38
C VAL A 5 -26.19 2.58 6.72
N ILE A 6 -26.49 3.86 6.57
CA ILE A 6 -25.55 4.96 6.82
C ILE A 6 -26.10 5.80 7.96
N THR A 7 -25.28 6.01 8.99
CA THR A 7 -25.57 6.90 10.12
C THR A 7 -24.45 7.93 10.26
N ASP A 8 -24.54 8.81 11.25
CA ASP A 8 -23.47 9.76 11.57
C ASP A 8 -22.28 9.11 12.30
N THR A 9 -22.48 7.93 12.88
CA THR A 9 -21.46 7.24 13.69
C THR A 9 -20.94 5.94 13.08
N SER A 10 -21.66 5.37 12.11
CA SER A 10 -21.26 4.15 11.42
C SER A 10 -21.88 4.00 10.04
N ILE A 11 -21.23 3.19 9.21
CA ILE A 11 -21.73 2.69 7.92
C ILE A 11 -21.72 1.18 7.99
N THR A 12 -22.81 0.55 7.57
CA THR A 12 -22.87 -0.90 7.37
C THR A 12 -23.36 -1.19 5.95
N PHE A 13 -22.71 -2.07 5.22
CA PHE A 13 -23.13 -2.46 3.86
C PHE A 13 -22.87 -3.94 3.58
N ILE A 14 -23.53 -4.50 2.56
CA ILE A 14 -23.35 -5.89 2.15
C ILE A 14 -22.62 -5.95 0.81
N ALA A 15 -21.42 -6.53 0.81
CA ALA A 15 -20.62 -6.74 -0.39
C ALA A 15 -19.89 -8.08 -0.31
N ARG A 16 -19.64 -8.72 -1.46
CA ARG A 16 -19.00 -10.05 -1.54
C ARG A 16 -19.65 -11.10 -0.61
N GLY A 17 -20.97 -11.02 -0.43
CA GLY A 17 -21.75 -11.96 0.39
C GLY A 17 -21.59 -11.81 1.91
N ARG A 18 -20.91 -10.77 2.42
CA ARG A 18 -20.74 -10.52 3.86
C ARG A 18 -21.08 -9.08 4.25
N PRO A 19 -21.48 -8.83 5.51
CA PRO A 19 -21.64 -7.47 6.02
C PRO A 19 -20.27 -6.85 6.34
N TRP A 20 -20.14 -5.56 6.07
CA TRP A 20 -18.97 -4.73 6.38
C TRP A 20 -19.43 -3.55 7.23
N THR A 21 -18.62 -3.14 8.20
CA THR A 21 -18.94 -2.05 9.11
C THR A 21 -17.76 -1.12 9.29
N LEU A 22 -17.99 0.18 9.14
CA LEU A 22 -17.02 1.24 9.45
C LEU A 22 -17.59 2.12 10.57
N ALA A 23 -16.72 2.54 11.50
CA ALA A 23 -17.02 3.61 12.45
C ALA A 23 -16.65 4.97 11.85
N ALA A 24 -17.23 6.06 12.37
CA ALA A 24 -17.04 7.42 11.87
C ALA A 24 -15.60 7.95 11.93
N ASP A 25 -14.75 7.37 12.77
CA ASP A 25 -13.32 7.67 12.90
C ASP A 25 -12.43 6.92 11.89
N HIS A 26 -13.02 6.03 11.07
CA HIS A 26 -12.29 5.34 10.01
C HIS A 26 -11.79 6.33 8.95
N THR A 27 -10.51 6.22 8.54
CA THR A 27 -9.84 7.13 7.59
C THR A 27 -10.65 7.35 6.30
N HIS A 28 -11.27 6.30 5.78
CA HIS A 28 -12.09 6.36 4.56
C HIS A 28 -13.60 6.50 4.77
N PHE A 29 -14.07 6.78 5.99
CA PHE A 29 -15.50 6.87 6.31
C PHE A 29 -16.26 7.80 5.36
N GLY A 30 -15.75 9.03 5.17
CA GLY A 30 -16.36 10.02 4.28
C GLY A 30 -16.44 9.53 2.83
N LYS A 31 -15.35 8.98 2.30
CA LYS A 31 -15.30 8.48 0.92
C LYS A 31 -16.27 7.31 0.70
N VAL A 32 -16.34 6.36 1.64
CA VAL A 32 -17.30 5.24 1.58
C VAL A 32 -18.75 5.75 1.66
N LYS A 33 -19.03 6.72 2.54
CA LYS A 33 -20.34 7.36 2.65
C LYS A 33 -20.79 7.98 1.33
N ASP A 34 -19.89 8.72 0.68
CA ASP A 34 -20.17 9.41 -0.58
C ASP A 34 -20.40 8.41 -1.72
N LEU A 35 -19.57 7.36 -1.83
CA LEU A 35 -19.73 6.32 -2.85
C LEU A 35 -21.05 5.56 -2.69
N LEU A 36 -21.42 5.15 -1.48
CA LEU A 36 -22.69 4.47 -1.22
C LEU A 36 -23.88 5.40 -1.47
N THR A 37 -23.80 6.67 -1.07
CA THR A 37 -24.88 7.65 -1.25
C THR A 37 -25.08 8.04 -2.71
N SER A 38 -24.00 8.06 -3.52
CA SER A 38 -24.09 8.30 -4.97
C SER A 38 -24.72 7.13 -5.74
N GLY A 39 -24.95 6.00 -5.08
CA GLY A 39 -25.57 4.82 -5.66
C GLY A 39 -24.60 3.87 -6.37
N SER A 40 -23.29 3.99 -6.08
CA SER A 40 -22.24 3.13 -6.65
C SER A 40 -22.59 1.64 -6.53
N ASP A 41 -22.20 0.88 -7.55
CA ASP A 41 -22.25 -0.58 -7.61
C ASP A 41 -20.85 -1.22 -7.62
N ASP A 42 -19.78 -0.42 -7.55
CA ASP A 42 -18.40 -0.91 -7.42
C ASP A 42 -18.15 -1.40 -5.99
N SER A 43 -18.56 -2.65 -5.75
CA SER A 43 -18.38 -3.30 -4.46
C SER A 43 -16.91 -3.51 -4.10
N ASP A 44 -16.03 -3.62 -5.10
CA ASP A 44 -14.62 -3.87 -4.87
C ASP A 44 -13.92 -2.59 -4.40
N GLU A 45 -14.18 -1.43 -5.00
CA GLU A 45 -13.72 -0.14 -4.48
C GLU A 45 -14.18 0.09 -3.02
N ILE A 46 -15.46 -0.11 -2.74
CA ILE A 46 -16.01 0.17 -1.40
C ILE A 46 -15.45 -0.80 -0.35
N VAL A 47 -15.26 -2.07 -0.69
CA VAL A 47 -14.64 -3.06 0.21
C VAL A 47 -13.19 -2.69 0.52
N ARG A 48 -12.42 -2.25 -0.49
CA ARG A 48 -11.03 -1.82 -0.31
C ARG A 48 -10.90 -0.67 0.67
N LEU A 49 -11.82 0.28 0.58
CA LEU A 49 -11.88 1.41 1.50
C LEU A 49 -12.36 1.01 2.90
N ALA A 50 -13.03 -0.12 3.06
CA ALA A 50 -13.67 -0.55 4.31
C ALA A 50 -12.82 -1.49 5.18
N ASP A 51 -11.83 -2.15 4.60
CA ASP A 51 -11.00 -3.12 5.31
C ASP A 51 -9.54 -2.95 4.95
N VAL A 52 -8.79 -2.48 5.94
CA VAL A 52 -7.35 -2.28 5.88
C VAL A 52 -6.62 -3.54 5.40
N ARG A 53 -7.08 -4.75 5.75
CA ARG A 53 -6.42 -6.00 5.34
C ARG A 53 -6.47 -6.18 3.82
N VAL A 54 -7.62 -5.86 3.21
CA VAL A 54 -7.79 -5.91 1.76
C VAL A 54 -6.94 -4.83 1.10
N ALA A 55 -6.92 -3.62 1.66
CA ALA A 55 -6.10 -2.54 1.11
C ALA A 55 -4.59 -2.88 1.14
N VAL A 56 -4.08 -3.43 2.25
CA VAL A 56 -2.68 -3.86 2.37
C VAL A 56 -2.34 -4.96 1.37
N GLU A 57 -3.18 -5.99 1.26
CA GLU A 57 -2.98 -7.09 0.31
C GLU A 57 -2.92 -6.57 -1.13
N GLU A 58 -3.85 -5.68 -1.51
CA GLU A 58 -3.87 -5.13 -2.86
C GLU A 58 -2.71 -4.18 -3.17
N HIS A 59 -2.41 -3.26 -2.25
CA HIS A 59 -1.32 -2.30 -2.47
C HIS A 59 0.03 -2.99 -2.51
N SER A 60 0.23 -4.04 -1.73
CA SER A 60 1.45 -4.86 -1.78
C SER A 60 1.48 -5.86 -2.95
N GLY A 61 0.46 -5.89 -3.82
CA GLY A 61 0.37 -6.87 -4.91
C GLY A 61 0.31 -8.32 -4.42
N GLY A 62 -0.19 -8.55 -3.20
CA GLY A 62 -0.28 -9.85 -2.53
C GLY A 62 0.97 -10.25 -1.75
N ALA A 63 2.05 -9.45 -1.76
CA ALA A 63 3.28 -9.76 -1.03
C ALA A 63 3.10 -9.68 0.50
N ALA A 64 2.24 -8.75 0.96
CA ALA A 64 1.99 -8.52 2.38
C ALA A 64 0.59 -8.96 2.81
N THR A 65 0.50 -9.66 3.95
CA THR A 65 -0.75 -10.09 4.57
C THR A 65 -0.90 -9.48 5.95
N LEU A 66 -1.96 -8.71 6.16
CA LEU A 66 -2.31 -8.16 7.47
C LEU A 66 -3.30 -9.08 8.20
N THR A 67 -2.96 -9.46 9.42
CA THR A 67 -3.78 -10.31 10.31
C THR A 67 -4.04 -9.62 11.65
N GLU A 68 -4.70 -10.30 12.58
CA GLU A 68 -4.85 -9.82 13.96
C GLU A 68 -3.55 -9.86 14.75
N ASP A 69 -2.66 -10.80 14.41
CA ASP A 69 -1.43 -11.07 15.15
C ASP A 69 -0.23 -10.28 14.61
N GLY A 70 -0.33 -9.75 13.38
CA GLY A 70 0.74 -8.97 12.76
C GLY A 70 0.59 -8.76 11.26
N LEU A 71 1.57 -8.05 10.71
CA LEU A 71 1.80 -7.91 9.26
C LEU A 71 2.90 -8.89 8.84
N TYR A 72 2.64 -9.65 7.78
CA TYR A 72 3.56 -10.66 7.26
C TYR A 72 3.95 -10.31 5.83
N LEU A 73 5.23 -10.40 5.50
CA LEU A 73 5.77 -10.25 4.14
C LEU A 73 6.36 -11.60 3.73
N ASP A 74 5.85 -12.21 2.66
CA ASP A 74 6.26 -13.53 2.20
C ASP A 74 6.25 -14.62 3.30
N GLY A 75 5.33 -14.47 4.27
CA GLY A 75 5.17 -15.37 5.42
C GLY A 75 6.04 -15.03 6.63
N GLU A 76 6.95 -14.07 6.55
CA GLU A 76 7.74 -13.59 7.68
C GLU A 76 7.08 -12.40 8.37
N GLN A 77 7.00 -12.43 9.70
CA GLN A 77 6.39 -11.34 10.46
C GLN A 77 7.28 -10.11 10.47
N LEU A 78 6.76 -8.99 9.99
CA LEU A 78 7.44 -7.70 10.02
C LEU A 78 7.43 -7.09 11.44
N PRO A 79 8.38 -6.20 11.76
CA PRO A 79 8.38 -5.45 13.01
C PRO A 79 7.06 -4.72 13.28
N GLN A 80 6.72 -4.56 14.55
CA GLN A 80 5.45 -3.95 14.99
C GLN A 80 5.21 -2.53 14.43
N ALA A 81 6.27 -1.78 14.12
CA ALA A 81 6.16 -0.48 13.47
C ALA A 81 5.46 -0.56 12.10
N TRP A 82 5.75 -1.61 11.33
CA TRP A 82 5.09 -1.84 10.04
C TRP A 82 3.61 -2.19 10.18
N LEU A 83 3.24 -2.96 11.20
CA LEU A 83 1.84 -3.21 11.54
C LEU A 83 1.09 -1.88 11.78
N TYR A 84 1.67 -0.99 12.60
CA TYR A 84 1.05 0.30 12.88
C TYR A 84 0.95 1.18 11.63
N LYS A 85 1.99 1.21 10.81
CA LYS A 85 1.99 1.97 9.55
C LYS A 85 0.94 1.43 8.58
N ALA A 86 0.88 0.12 8.35
CA ALA A 86 -0.10 -0.50 7.47
C ALA A 86 -1.55 -0.26 7.93
N CYS A 87 -1.78 -0.19 9.25
CA CYS A 87 -3.08 0.16 9.80
C CYS A 87 -3.47 1.63 9.61
N ALA A 88 -2.51 2.55 9.68
CA ALA A 88 -2.76 3.99 9.53
C ALA A 88 -2.84 4.41 8.05
N GLU A 89 -1.94 3.87 7.23
CA GLU A 89 -1.65 4.25 5.84
C GLU A 89 -1.48 2.97 5.00
N PRO A 90 -2.57 2.26 4.68
CA PRO A 90 -2.50 0.97 3.99
C PRO A 90 -1.93 1.06 2.57
N ASP A 91 -2.02 2.23 1.92
CA ASP A 91 -1.42 2.53 0.62
C ASP A 91 0.12 2.55 0.67
N ALA A 92 0.70 2.84 1.84
CA ALA A 92 2.14 2.72 2.05
C ALA A 92 2.64 1.26 1.87
N ALA A 93 1.75 0.26 1.95
CA ALA A 93 2.10 -1.14 1.71
C ALA A 93 2.61 -1.42 0.28
N LYS A 94 2.43 -0.48 -0.67
CA LYS A 94 3.03 -0.55 -2.02
C LYS A 94 4.53 -0.84 -1.99
N VAL A 95 5.24 -0.25 -1.02
CA VAL A 95 6.70 -0.37 -0.95
C VAL A 95 7.14 -1.78 -0.53
N LEU A 96 6.24 -2.55 0.10
CA LEU A 96 6.51 -3.95 0.46
C LEU A 96 6.55 -4.86 -0.77
N ALA A 97 5.93 -4.44 -1.89
CA ALA A 97 6.02 -5.16 -3.15
C ALA A 97 7.40 -5.03 -3.82
N VAL A 98 8.23 -4.07 -3.40
CA VAL A 98 9.54 -3.80 -4.00
C VAL A 98 10.53 -4.89 -3.63
N THR A 99 11.22 -5.42 -4.64
CA THR A 99 12.23 -6.47 -4.52
C THR A 99 13.57 -6.04 -5.13
N PRO A 100 14.72 -6.57 -4.65
CA PRO A 100 16.00 -6.34 -5.31
C PRO A 100 15.96 -6.70 -6.80
N GLY A 101 16.49 -5.81 -7.64
CA GLY A 101 16.45 -5.91 -9.10
C GLY A 101 15.25 -5.20 -9.76
N ASP A 102 14.21 -4.84 -9.00
CA ASP A 102 13.16 -3.94 -9.52
C ASP A 102 13.76 -2.58 -9.88
N ARG A 103 13.16 -1.87 -10.84
CA ARG A 103 13.43 -0.44 -11.04
C ARG A 103 12.33 0.37 -10.38
N VAL A 104 12.68 1.52 -9.82
CA VAL A 104 11.71 2.42 -9.16
C VAL A 104 11.87 3.84 -9.67
N ARG A 105 10.75 4.56 -9.83
CA ARG A 105 10.78 6.01 -10.03
C ARG A 105 10.66 6.70 -8.67
N VAL A 106 11.62 7.57 -8.38
CA VAL A 106 11.69 8.40 -7.17
C VAL A 106 11.41 9.85 -7.55
N GLU A 107 10.51 10.49 -6.82
CA GLU A 107 10.16 11.91 -6.98
C GLU A 107 9.97 12.58 -5.61
N GLY A 108 10.52 13.78 -5.43
CA GLY A 108 10.32 14.62 -4.27
C GLY A 108 11.00 14.15 -2.98
N ASP A 109 12.06 13.36 -3.10
CA ASP A 109 12.88 12.95 -1.96
C ASP A 109 13.79 14.11 -1.50
N GLU A 110 14.02 14.23 -0.19
CA GLU A 110 14.91 15.26 0.35
C GLU A 110 16.39 14.91 0.11
N ASP A 111 16.70 13.63 0.12
CA ASP A 111 18.07 13.10 0.10
C ASP A 111 18.45 12.52 -1.27
N ALA A 112 17.46 12.14 -2.09
CA ALA A 112 17.67 11.55 -3.41
C ALA A 112 17.15 12.44 -4.55
N PRO A 113 17.92 12.65 -5.63
CA PRO A 113 17.41 13.33 -6.82
C PRO A 113 16.23 12.59 -7.46
N ASP A 114 15.32 13.34 -8.09
CA ASP A 114 14.26 12.75 -8.90
C ASP A 114 14.85 11.93 -10.05
N GLY A 115 14.40 10.68 -10.22
CA GLY A 115 15.03 9.79 -11.19
C GLY A 115 14.48 8.36 -11.18
N ILE A 116 15.04 7.53 -12.06
CA ILE A 116 14.80 6.09 -12.07
C ILE A 116 16.04 5.40 -11.54
N TYR A 117 15.85 4.52 -10.56
CA TYR A 117 16.92 3.79 -9.92
C TYR A 117 16.65 2.28 -9.94
N THR A 118 17.70 1.48 -9.87
CA THR A 118 17.63 0.04 -9.63
C THR A 118 17.65 -0.21 -8.13
N VAL A 119 16.80 -1.10 -7.65
CA VAL A 119 16.78 -1.51 -6.24
C VAL A 119 17.90 -2.51 -6.01
N ALA A 120 18.88 -2.14 -5.20
CA ALA A 120 19.99 -3.01 -4.85
C ALA A 120 19.70 -3.85 -3.60
N GLU A 121 19.02 -3.28 -2.60
CA GLU A 121 18.67 -3.98 -1.35
C GLU A 121 17.38 -3.45 -0.74
N VAL A 122 16.74 -4.27 0.11
CA VAL A 122 15.59 -3.88 0.93
C VAL A 122 15.88 -4.15 2.41
N ASP A 123 15.62 -3.15 3.26
CA ASP A 123 15.73 -3.23 4.72
C ASP A 123 14.35 -3.10 5.36
N ASN A 124 13.83 -4.21 5.89
CA ASN A 124 12.52 -4.25 6.54
C ASN A 124 12.53 -3.65 7.96
N THR A 125 13.68 -3.25 8.50
CA THR A 125 13.78 -2.66 9.85
C THR A 125 13.42 -1.18 9.89
N ASP A 126 13.61 -0.47 8.77
CA ASP A 126 13.23 0.93 8.62
C ASP A 126 11.86 1.05 7.93
N VAL A 127 10.90 1.62 8.66
CA VAL A 127 9.51 1.75 8.21
C VAL A 127 9.31 2.92 7.24
N ASP A 128 10.26 3.85 7.20
CA ASP A 128 10.21 5.08 6.41
C ASP A 128 11.18 5.05 5.22
N LYS A 129 12.28 4.31 5.31
CA LYS A 129 13.30 4.18 4.28
C LYS A 129 13.73 2.72 4.05
N ARG A 130 12.86 1.93 3.42
CA ARG A 130 13.09 0.49 3.19
C ARG A 130 14.05 0.21 2.04
N VAL A 131 14.05 1.05 1.01
CA VAL A 131 14.62 0.69 -0.29
C VAL A 131 15.96 1.36 -0.49
N TYR A 132 17.00 0.56 -0.68
CA TYR A 132 18.33 1.02 -1.08
C TYR A 132 18.47 0.94 -2.60
N VAL A 133 18.85 2.04 -3.22
CA VAL A 133 18.86 2.18 -4.68
C VAL A 133 20.24 2.55 -5.23
N GLU A 134 20.45 2.20 -6.49
CA GLU A 134 21.64 2.53 -7.30
C GLU A 134 21.21 3.07 -8.68
N PRO A 135 22.03 3.92 -9.33
CA PRO A 135 21.68 4.52 -10.61
C PRO A 135 21.61 3.47 -11.73
N VAL A 136 20.68 3.64 -12.68
CA VAL A 136 20.50 2.70 -13.82
C VAL A 136 21.64 2.83 -14.84
N ASP A 137 21.96 4.06 -15.20
CA ASP A 137 23.07 4.41 -16.08
C ASP A 137 24.11 5.12 -15.21
N ASN A 138 25.37 4.65 -15.23
CA ASN A 138 26.49 5.12 -14.38
C ASN A 138 26.89 6.61 -14.59
N ASP A 139 25.98 7.46 -15.04
CA ASP A 139 26.20 8.87 -15.39
C ASP A 139 25.75 9.86 -14.29
N GLU A 140 25.06 9.42 -13.22
CA GLU A 140 24.81 10.21 -11.98
C GLU A 140 24.95 9.38 -10.67
N ASP A 141 25.37 10.06 -9.58
CA ASP A 141 26.13 9.52 -8.44
C ASP A 141 25.32 9.16 -7.16
N TYR A 142 24.00 8.99 -7.21
CA TYR A 142 23.25 8.70 -5.97
C TYR A 142 23.13 7.20 -5.67
N PHE A 143 23.72 6.79 -4.54
CA PHE A 143 23.55 5.48 -3.92
C PHE A 143 23.08 5.67 -2.48
N GLY A 144 21.96 5.06 -2.10
CA GLY A 144 21.41 5.30 -0.76
C GLY A 144 20.00 4.81 -0.56
N PHE A 145 19.52 4.98 0.67
CA PHE A 145 18.14 4.71 1.03
C PHE A 145 17.24 5.89 0.64
N VAL A 146 16.14 5.57 -0.04
CA VAL A 146 15.11 6.55 -0.40
C VAL A 146 13.89 6.42 0.51
N ALA A 147 13.15 7.52 0.68
CA ALA A 147 11.89 7.49 1.41
C ALA A 147 10.86 6.60 0.72
N ASN A 148 10.13 5.81 1.50
CA ASN A 148 9.07 4.95 0.98
C ASN A 148 7.97 5.76 0.27
N THR A 149 7.78 7.02 0.68
CA THR A 149 6.80 7.94 0.12
C THR A 149 7.23 8.55 -1.21
N SER A 150 8.54 8.67 -1.48
CA SER A 150 9.07 9.23 -2.72
C SER A 150 9.09 8.22 -3.88
N ILE A 151 8.90 6.92 -3.60
CA ILE A 151 8.72 5.89 -4.63
C ILE A 151 7.32 5.98 -5.23
N VAL A 152 7.21 6.54 -6.42
CA VAL A 152 5.92 6.78 -7.10
C VAL A 152 5.52 5.66 -8.05
N GLU A 153 6.48 4.86 -8.55
CA GLU A 153 6.23 3.75 -9.48
C GLU A 153 7.24 2.62 -9.30
N ILE A 154 6.76 1.37 -9.40
CA ILE A 154 7.59 0.15 -9.50
C ILE A 154 7.57 -0.31 -10.96
N ILE A 155 8.74 -0.38 -11.58
CA ILE A 155 8.95 -0.67 -12.99
C ILE A 155 9.59 -2.05 -13.11
N ARG A 156 8.82 -3.02 -13.62
CA ARG A 156 9.28 -4.38 -13.91
C ARG A 156 9.36 -4.57 -15.42
N ASP A 157 10.48 -5.05 -15.90
CA ASP A 157 10.56 -5.48 -17.30
C ASP A 157 9.66 -6.69 -17.50
N ALA A 158 8.92 -6.70 -18.61
CA ALA A 158 8.08 -7.82 -19.01
C ALA A 158 8.96 -9.00 -19.47
N ALA A 159 9.64 -9.65 -18.53
CA ALA A 159 10.48 -10.80 -18.76
C ALA A 159 10.37 -11.77 -17.58
N ASP A 160 9.22 -12.45 -17.48
CA ASP A 160 9.10 -13.89 -17.16
C ASP A 160 7.63 -14.30 -17.04
N ALA A 161 6.85 -14.01 -18.09
CA ALA A 161 5.67 -14.79 -18.42
C ALA A 161 6.06 -15.76 -19.55
N ALA A 162 6.86 -16.77 -19.22
CA ALA A 162 7.24 -17.87 -20.09
C ALA A 162 6.98 -19.21 -19.40
#